data_AF-A0A958XEM3-F1
#
_entry.id   AF-A0A958XEM3-F1
#
_cell.length_a   1.000
_cell.length_b   1.000
_cell.length_c   1.000
_cell.angle_alpha   90.00
_cell.angle_beta   90.00
_cell.angle_gamma   90.00
#
_symmetry.space_group_name_H-M   'P 1'
#
loop_
_entity.id
_entity.type
_entity.pdbx_description
1 polymer ?
#
loop_
_entity_poly.entity_id
_entity_poly.type
_entity_poly.pdbx_seq_one_letter_code
_entity_poly.pdbx_strand_id
1 'polypeptide(L)'
;MGRGLPKYMERNTAKQITIFEGLTQAITDFGLLVKFKLSLLVLFSAVMSYAIVCAGNVDWTTLALLTVGGFMVTGAANALNQVLERDYDRLMA
;
A
#
# COMPACT_ATOMS: atom_id res chain seq x y z
N MET A 1 19.59 -42.89 -16.60
CA MET A 1 18.32 -42.11 -16.72
C MET A 1 18.07 -41.44 -15.38
N GLY A 2 18.71 -40.28 -15.14
CA GLY A 2 18.62 -39.56 -13.86
C GLY A 2 17.26 -38.89 -13.74
N ARG A 3 16.37 -39.44 -12.91
CA ARG A 3 15.13 -38.74 -12.57
C ARG A 3 15.50 -37.55 -11.68
N GLY A 4 15.48 -36.35 -12.25
CA GLY A 4 15.56 -35.12 -11.49
C GLY A 4 14.47 -35.10 -10.42
N LEU A 5 14.83 -34.64 -9.22
CA LEU A 5 13.92 -34.59 -8.09
C LEU A 5 12.68 -33.74 -8.42
N PRO A 6 11.49 -34.13 -7.95
CA PRO A 6 10.26 -33.42 -8.27
C PRO A 6 10.20 -32.03 -7.62
N LYS A 7 9.71 -31.02 -8.35
CA LYS A 7 9.68 -29.58 -7.97
C LYS A 7 8.99 -29.26 -6.63
N TYR A 8 8.27 -30.19 -6.01
CA TYR A 8 7.69 -30.00 -4.68
C TYR A 8 8.68 -30.28 -3.54
N MET A 9 9.80 -30.95 -3.82
CA MET A 9 10.89 -31.19 -2.84
C MET A 9 11.74 -29.95 -2.57
N GLU A 10 11.66 -28.89 -3.39
CA GLU A 10 12.34 -27.61 -3.14
C GLU A 10 11.54 -26.64 -2.25
N ARG A 11 10.29 -26.98 -1.89
CA ARG A 11 9.35 -25.99 -1.34
C ARG A 11 9.51 -25.70 0.17
N ASN A 12 10.47 -26.32 0.84
CA ASN A 12 10.63 -26.25 2.30
C ASN A 12 12.01 -25.79 2.76
N THR A 13 12.69 -24.93 2.00
CA THR A 13 13.66 -24.03 2.65
C THR A 13 12.85 -22.97 3.35
N ALA A 14 12.42 -23.25 4.59
CA ALA A 14 11.82 -22.25 5.46
C ALA A 14 12.73 -21.03 5.44
N LYS A 15 12.28 -19.97 4.75
CA LYS A 15 13.00 -18.71 4.68
C LYS A 15 13.11 -18.25 6.14
N GLN A 16 14.28 -18.37 6.72
CA GLN A 16 14.58 -17.83 8.04
C GLN A 16 14.51 -16.32 7.89
N ILE A 17 13.30 -15.78 7.99
CA ILE A 17 13.05 -14.34 7.84
C ILE A 17 13.72 -13.69 9.05
N THR A 18 14.83 -13.01 8.79
CA THR A 18 15.42 -12.14 9.80
C THR A 18 14.41 -11.04 10.12
N ILE A 19 14.30 -10.57 11.37
CA ILE A 19 13.29 -9.55 11.77
C ILE A 19 13.28 -8.34 10.82
N PHE A 20 14.45 -7.95 10.32
CA PHE A 20 14.61 -6.88 9.33
C PHE A 20 13.93 -7.19 7.98
N GLU A 21 14.09 -8.41 7.47
CA GLU A 21 13.44 -8.88 6.24
C GLU A 21 11.91 -9.00 6.42
N GLY A 22 11.45 -9.36 7.62
CA GLY A 22 10.03 -9.41 7.94
C GLY A 22 9.39 -8.02 7.93
N LEU A 23 10.11 -7.02 8.47
CA LEU A 23 9.65 -5.63 8.49
C LEU A 23 9.59 -5.03 7.07
N THR A 24 10.63 -5.24 6.25
CA THR A 24 10.63 -4.73 4.87
C THR A 24 9.50 -5.35 4.05
N GLN A 25 9.22 -6.63 4.26
CA GLN A 25 8.11 -7.31 3.61
C GLN A 25 6.76 -6.76 4.07
N ALA A 26 6.55 -6.57 5.38
CA ALA A 26 5.33 -5.97 5.91
C ALA A 26 5.06 -4.54 5.35
N ILE A 27 6.11 -3.72 5.23
CA ILE A 27 6.00 -2.37 4.62
C ILE A 27 5.60 -2.48 3.15
N THR A 28 6.20 -3.43 2.42
CA THR A 28 5.91 -3.65 1.00
C THR A 28 4.45 -4.10 0.82
N ASP A 29 4.00 -5.06 1.61
CA ASP A 29 2.62 -5.57 1.58
C ASP A 29 1.62 -4.49 1.94
N PHE A 30 1.92 -3.68 2.96
CA PHE A 30 1.09 -2.53 3.33
C PHE A 30 1.00 -1.50 2.18
N GLY A 31 2.12 -1.21 1.50
CA GLY A 31 2.18 -0.31 0.36
C GLY A 31 1.32 -0.76 -0.83
N LEU A 32 1.22 -2.07 -1.05
CA LEU A 32 0.35 -2.67 -2.07
C LEU A 32 -1.13 -2.53 -1.69
N LEU A 33 -1.48 -2.79 -0.43
CA LEU A 33 -2.84 -2.67 0.11
C LEU A 33 -3.40 -1.24 -0.03
N VAL A 34 -2.61 -0.24 0.37
CA VAL A 34 -3.04 1.17 0.29
C VAL A 34 -2.90 1.76 -1.12
N LYS A 35 -2.44 0.98 -2.10
CA LYS A 35 -2.13 1.43 -3.47
C LYS A 35 -1.31 2.72 -3.46
N PHE A 36 -0.14 2.68 -2.83
CA PHE A 36 0.66 3.87 -2.48
C PHE A 36 0.81 4.91 -3.61
N LYS A 37 1.08 4.48 -4.84
CA LYS A 37 1.22 5.36 -6.00
C LYS A 37 -0.06 6.16 -6.29
N LEU A 38 -1.22 5.52 -6.20
CA LEU A 38 -2.51 6.17 -6.43
C LEU A 38 -2.82 7.15 -5.29
N SER A 39 -2.61 6.70 -4.05
CA SER A 39 -2.83 7.52 -2.85
C SER A 39 -1.96 8.78 -2.85
N LEU A 40 -0.71 8.70 -3.32
CA LEU A 40 0.16 9.87 -3.46
C LEU A 40 -0.36 10.90 -4.47
N LEU A 41 -0.91 10.47 -5.61
CA LEU A 41 -1.45 11.39 -6.62
C LEU A 41 -2.65 12.18 -6.08
N VAL A 42 -3.51 11.51 -5.30
CA VAL A 42 -4.66 12.13 -4.62
C VAL A 42 -4.20 13.10 -3.53
N LEU A 43 -3.20 12.70 -2.73
CA LEU A 43 -2.64 13.57 -1.69
C LEU A 43 -1.99 14.82 -2.28
N PHE A 44 -1.25 14.64 -3.38
CA PHE A 44 -0.58 15.74 -4.07
C PHE A 44 -1.58 16.77 -4.57
N SER A 45 -2.68 16.35 -5.20
CA SER A 45 -3.69 17.29 -5.69
C SER A 45 -4.38 18.05 -4.54
N ALA A 46 -4.68 17.37 -3.43
CA ALA A 46 -5.27 18.00 -2.24
C ALA A 46 -4.33 19.03 -1.60
N VAL A 47 -3.05 18.69 -1.41
CA VAL A 47 -2.04 19.60 -0.86
C VAL A 47 -1.82 20.81 -1.76
N MET A 48 -1.72 20.60 -3.07
CA MET A 48 -1.58 21.71 -4.03
C MET A 48 -2.81 22.62 -4.03
N SER A 49 -4.02 22.05 -3.96
CA SER A 49 -5.25 22.83 -3.86
C SER A 49 -5.27 23.69 -2.60
N TYR A 50 -4.89 23.14 -1.45
CA TYR A 50 -4.79 23.89 -0.20
C TYR A 50 -3.77 25.02 -0.28
N ALA A 51 -2.57 24.75 -0.83
CA ALA A 51 -1.53 25.76 -1.00
C ALA A 51 -1.99 26.95 -1.88
N ILE A 52 -2.75 26.67 -2.94
CA ILE A 52 -3.32 27.70 -3.82
C ILE A 52 -4.34 28.56 -3.06
N VAL A 53 -5.24 27.93 -2.30
CA VAL A 53 -6.30 28.63 -1.54
C VAL A 53 -5.73 29.50 -0.43
N CYS A 54 -4.65 29.07 0.23
CA CYS A 54 -4.01 29.83 1.30
C CYS A 54 -3.30 31.11 0.84
N ALA A 55 -3.02 31.27 -0.46
CA ALA A 55 -2.40 32.47 -1.05
C ALA A 55 -1.18 33.00 -0.25
N GLY A 56 -0.32 32.11 0.26
CA GLY A 56 0.87 32.44 1.04
C GLY A 56 0.72 32.38 2.56
N ASN A 57 -0.51 32.28 3.09
CA ASN A 57 -0.79 32.12 4.52
C ASN A 57 -1.14 30.67 4.86
N VAL A 58 -0.15 29.78 4.74
CA VAL A 58 -0.33 28.34 4.98
C VAL A 58 -0.35 28.06 6.48
N ASP A 59 -1.47 27.54 6.99
CA ASP A 59 -1.48 26.89 8.30
C ASP A 59 -0.91 25.48 8.19
N TRP A 60 0.25 25.27 8.80
CA TRP A 60 0.98 24.01 8.83
C TRP A 60 0.23 22.91 9.60
N THR A 61 -0.58 23.29 10.59
CA THR A 61 -1.38 22.33 11.36
C THR A 61 -2.46 21.74 10.48
N THR A 62 -3.22 22.60 9.80
CA THR A 62 -4.22 22.17 8.83
C THR A 62 -3.61 21.38 7.68
N LEU A 63 -2.44 21.78 7.16
CA LEU A 63 -1.73 21.02 6.11
C LEU A 63 -1.33 19.61 6.57
N ALA A 64 -0.82 19.48 7.80
CA ALA A 64 -0.46 18.18 8.37
C ALA A 64 -1.70 17.29 8.55
N LEU A 65 -2.80 17.84 9.08
CA LEU A 65 -4.07 17.14 9.22
C LEU A 65 -4.65 16.72 7.87
N LEU A 66 -4.58 17.59 6.85
CA LEU A 66 -5.01 17.28 5.49
C LEU A 66 -4.21 16.13 4.88
N THR A 67 -2.89 16.15 5.07
CA THR A 67 -1.99 15.15 4.50
C THR A 67 -2.20 13.80 5.19
N VAL A 68 -2.18 13.77 6.53
CA VAL A 68 -2.34 12.54 7.30
C VAL A 68 -3.77 12.00 7.15
N GLY A 69 -4.78 12.84 7.34
CA GLY A 69 -6.19 12.47 7.20
C GLY A 69 -6.52 12.03 5.78
N GLY A 70 -6.06 12.76 4.77
CA GLY A 70 -6.24 12.40 3.36
C GLY A 70 -5.60 11.05 3.02
N PHE A 71 -4.42 10.76 3.57
CA PHE A 71 -3.73 9.50 3.34
C PHE A 71 -4.47 8.34 4.00
N MET A 72 -4.92 8.54 5.25
CA MET A 72 -5.69 7.54 5.99
C MET A 72 -7.03 7.23 5.30
N VAL A 73 -7.78 8.25 4.87
CA VAL A 73 -9.07 8.06 4.18
C VAL A 73 -8.88 7.36 2.84
N THR A 74 -7.89 7.79 2.04
CA THR A 74 -7.62 7.17 0.74
C THR A 74 -7.12 5.73 0.88
N GLY A 75 -6.23 5.48 1.85
CA GLY A 75 -5.76 4.14 2.18
C GLY A 75 -6.88 3.21 2.66
N ALA A 76 -7.76 3.70 3.54
CA ALA A 76 -8.92 2.95 4.01
C ALA A 76 -9.89 2.61 2.87
N ALA A 77 -10.15 3.54 1.95
CA ALA A 77 -10.98 3.28 0.78
C ALA A 77 -10.38 2.20 -0.14
N ASN A 78 -9.07 2.26 -0.41
CA ASN A 78 -8.39 1.24 -1.21
C ASN A 78 -8.39 -0.14 -0.54
N ALA A 79 -8.17 -0.20 0.78
CA ALA A 79 -8.21 -1.44 1.55
C ALA A 79 -9.63 -2.02 1.61
N LEU A 80 -10.64 -1.17 1.83
CA LEU A 80 -12.05 -1.57 1.81
C LEU A 80 -12.43 -2.17 0.45
N ASN A 81 -12.01 -1.55 -0.65
CA ASN A 81 -12.23 -2.09 -1.99
C ASN A 81 -11.64 -3.50 -2.14
N GLN A 82 -10.40 -3.72 -1.68
CA GLN A 82 -9.81 -5.07 -1.73
C GLN A 82 -10.57 -6.10 -0.89
N VAL A 83 -11.14 -5.71 0.25
CA VAL A 83 -11.95 -6.60 1.08
C VAL A 83 -13.27 -6.96 0.38
N LEU A 84 -13.94 -5.97 -0.21
CA LEU A 84 -15.21 -6.16 -0.92
C LEU A 84 -15.02 -6.94 -2.24
N GLU A 85 -13.92 -6.69 -2.94
CA GLU A 85 -13.60 -7.32 -4.24
C GLU A 85 -13.02 -8.73 -4.07
N ARG A 86 -12.66 -9.17 -2.86
CA ARG A 86 -11.98 -10.46 -2.60
C ARG A 86 -12.61 -11.67 -3.30
N ASP A 87 -13.93 -11.79 -3.29
CA ASP A 87 -14.62 -12.93 -3.91
C ASP A 87 -14.83 -12.75 -5.42
N TYR A 88 -14.91 -11.51 -5.89
CA TYR A 88 -15.03 -11.16 -7.30
C TYR A 88 -13.69 -11.26 -8.04
N ASP A 89 -12.59 -10.84 -7.42
CA ASP A 89 -11.23 -10.94 -7.95
C ASP A 89 -10.83 -12.41 -8.18
N ARG A 90 -11.39 -13.35 -7.41
CA ARG A 90 -11.20 -14.79 -7.64
C ARG A 90 -11.85 -15.29 -8.94
N LEU A 91 -12.83 -14.56 -9.45
CA LEU A 91 -13.57 -14.88 -10.67
C LEU A 91 -13.06 -14.07 -11.88
N MET A 92 -12.22 -13.06 -11.67
CA MET A 92 -11.53 -12.29 -12.72
C MET A 92 -10.32 -13.05 -13.27
N ALA A 93 -10.57 -14.21 -13.90
CA ALA A 93 -9.56 -14.98 -14.65
C ALA A 93 -9.07 -14.23 -15.90
#